data_AF-A0A3S4IHZ9-F1
#
_entry.id   AF-A0A3S4IHZ9-F1
#
_cell.length_a   1.000
_cell.length_b   1.000
_cell.length_c   1.000
_cell.angle_alpha   90.00
_cell.angle_beta   90.00
_cell.angle_gamma   90.00
#
_symmetry.space_group_name_H-M   'P 1'
#
loop_
_entity.id
_entity.type
_entity.pdbx_description
1 polymer ?
#
loop_
_entity_poly.entity_id
_entity_poly.type
_entity_poly.pdbx_seq_one_letter_code
_entity_poly.pdbx_strand_id
1 'polypeptide(L)'
;MLLAYSKISLDQAILATDVPDDKDFLPVLVGYFPKPLQQRFGKQMEQHQLRREIIANQLANQIVNRMGTTFVFRLQEESPFSAADIARAWWIASRAFDAESLWGQIEALDNKVPADQQMQLMVLVRTLVERVTRWVLRNKRPFGSVNAVIEQYASKVQGLLAQLPS
;
A
#
# COMPACT_ATOMS: atom_id res chain seq x y z
N MET A 1 12.64 -11.79 -15.81
CA MET A 1 13.85 -11.32 -15.09
C MET A 1 13.76 -9.87 -14.58
N LEU A 2 12.92 -8.99 -15.16
CA LEU A 2 12.78 -7.58 -14.70
C LEU A 2 12.07 -7.41 -13.33
N LEU A 3 11.10 -8.27 -12.99
CA LEU A 3 10.33 -8.20 -11.74
C LEU A 3 11.21 -8.34 -10.47
N ALA A 4 12.17 -9.27 -10.51
CA ALA A 4 13.09 -9.48 -9.39
C ALA A 4 14.02 -8.27 -9.21
N TYR A 5 14.48 -7.65 -10.30
CA TYR A 5 15.38 -6.50 -10.26
C TYR A 5 14.69 -5.25 -9.68
N SER A 6 13.46 -4.95 -10.10
CA SER A 6 12.71 -3.82 -9.56
C SER A 6 12.38 -3.97 -8.07
N LYS A 7 12.05 -5.20 -7.62
CA LYS A 7 11.81 -5.48 -6.19
C LYS A 7 13.08 -5.37 -5.36
N ILE A 8 14.19 -5.96 -5.82
CA ILE A 8 15.50 -5.85 -5.15
C ILE A 8 15.92 -4.38 -5.03
N SER A 9 15.66 -3.58 -6.07
CA SER A 9 16.00 -2.16 -6.06
C SER A 9 15.14 -1.34 -5.10
N LEU A 10 13.82 -1.60 -5.01
CA LEU A 10 12.95 -0.89 -4.06
C LEU A 10 13.22 -1.29 -2.60
N ASP A 11 13.43 -2.59 -2.33
CA ASP A 11 13.83 -3.09 -1.01
C ASP A 11 15.07 -2.36 -0.51
N GLN A 12 16.12 -2.32 -1.34
CA GLN A 12 17.38 -1.65 -1.00
C GLN A 12 17.20 -0.14 -0.83
N ALA A 13 16.40 0.49 -1.71
CA ALA A 13 16.11 1.92 -1.62
C ALA A 13 15.37 2.29 -0.32
N ILE A 14 14.40 1.47 0.12
CA ILE A 14 13.70 1.67 1.39
C ILE A 14 14.62 1.37 2.58
N LEU A 15 15.40 0.28 2.52
CA LEU A 15 16.31 -0.12 3.60
C LEU A 15 17.39 0.93 3.89
N ALA A 16 17.82 1.67 2.86
CA ALA A 16 18.79 2.77 2.98
C ALA A 16 18.21 4.06 3.59
N THR A 17 16.92 4.08 3.95
CA THR A 17 16.23 5.27 4.49
C THR A 17 15.92 5.12 5.98
N ASP A 18 15.24 6.13 6.54
CA ASP A 18 14.70 6.15 7.90
C ASP A 18 13.29 5.51 8.00
N VAL A 19 12.68 5.11 6.88
CA VAL A 19 11.36 4.46 6.85
C VAL A 19 11.30 3.21 7.75
N PRO A 20 12.30 2.30 7.72
CA PRO A 20 12.26 1.13 8.59
C PRO A 20 12.42 1.47 10.08
N ASP A 21 12.81 2.70 10.43
CA ASP A 21 12.88 3.15 11.82
C ASP A 21 11.60 3.78 12.34
N ASP A 22 10.72 4.22 11.45
CA ASP A 22 9.50 4.90 11.85
C ASP A 22 8.49 3.92 12.46
N LYS A 23 7.95 4.32 13.62
CA LYS A 23 6.97 3.56 14.40
C LYS A 23 5.67 3.33 13.63
N ASP A 24 5.35 4.19 12.67
CA ASP A 24 4.18 4.04 11.80
C ASP A 24 4.21 2.75 10.95
N PHE A 25 5.40 2.14 10.77
CA PHE A 25 5.58 0.88 10.05
C PHE A 25 5.71 -0.35 10.96
N LEU A 26 5.60 -0.20 12.28
CA LEU A 26 5.52 -1.37 13.19
C LEU A 26 4.40 -2.36 12.83
N PRO A 27 3.22 -1.94 12.33
CA PRO A 27 2.22 -2.88 11.83
C PRO A 27 2.72 -3.78 10.69
N VAL A 28 3.65 -3.31 9.85
CA VAL A 28 4.29 -4.11 8.80
C VAL A 28 5.14 -5.21 9.43
N LEU A 29 5.93 -4.86 10.44
CA LEU A 29 6.77 -5.81 11.20
C LEU A 29 5.93 -6.87 11.89
N VAL A 30 4.89 -6.48 12.62
CA VAL A 30 4.03 -7.41 13.36
C VAL A 30 3.30 -8.34 12.40
N GLY A 31 2.81 -7.80 11.27
CA GLY A 31 2.11 -8.57 10.24
C GLY A 31 2.95 -9.67 9.59
N TYR A 32 4.28 -9.56 9.63
CA TYR A 32 5.19 -10.59 9.13
C TYR A 32 5.14 -11.89 9.94
N PHE A 33 4.94 -11.80 11.25
CA PHE A 33 4.98 -12.96 12.13
C PHE A 33 3.64 -13.71 12.19
N PRO A 34 3.62 -15.03 12.46
CA PRO A 34 2.37 -15.77 12.70
C PRO A 34 1.53 -15.20 13.85
N LYS A 35 0.19 -15.20 13.72
CA LYS A 35 -0.76 -14.68 14.72
C LYS A 35 -0.47 -15.10 16.17
N PRO A 36 -0.11 -16.36 16.48
CA PRO A 36 0.21 -16.76 17.85
C PRO A 36 1.41 -16.02 18.43
N LEU A 37 2.42 -15.69 17.61
CA LEU A 37 3.58 -14.92 18.04
C LEU A 37 3.24 -13.44 18.20
N GLN A 38 2.40 -12.89 17.33
CA GLN A 38 1.95 -11.49 17.44
C GLN A 38 1.27 -11.23 18.80
N GLN A 39 0.39 -12.13 19.23
CA GLN A 39 -0.35 -12.00 20.49
C GLN A 39 0.56 -12.13 21.72
N ARG A 40 1.58 -13.00 21.66
CA ARG A 40 2.45 -13.32 22.80
C ARG A 40 3.65 -12.40 22.94
N PHE A 41 4.15 -11.87 21.81
CA PHE A 41 5.45 -11.18 21.75
C PHE A 41 5.43 -9.86 20.97
N GLY A 42 4.25 -9.29 20.69
CA GLY A 42 4.12 -8.09 19.86
C GLY A 42 5.00 -6.91 20.30
N LYS A 43 5.20 -6.70 21.61
CA LYS A 43 6.08 -5.64 22.14
C LYS A 43 7.57 -5.96 21.97
N GLN A 44 7.95 -7.24 22.11
CA GLN A 44 9.34 -7.70 21.95
C GLN A 44 9.77 -7.73 20.48
N MET A 45 8.82 -7.84 19.54
CA MET A 45 9.09 -7.78 18.10
C MET A 45 9.72 -6.45 17.67
N GLU A 46 9.45 -5.34 18.36
CA GLU A 46 10.08 -4.04 18.09
C GLU A 46 11.61 -4.07 18.27
N GLN A 47 12.13 -5.01 19.09
CA GLN A 47 13.56 -5.19 19.34
C GLN A 47 14.18 -6.26 18.44
N HIS A 48 13.45 -6.73 17.42
CA HIS A 48 13.95 -7.77 16.54
C HIS A 48 15.18 -7.31 15.76
N GLN A 49 16.24 -8.12 15.76
CA GLN A 49 17.52 -7.76 15.11
C GLN A 49 17.37 -7.42 13.63
N LEU A 50 16.45 -8.11 12.93
CA LEU A 50 16.15 -7.88 11.51
C LEU A 50 14.96 -6.94 11.27
N ARG A 51 14.61 -6.08 12.23
CA ARG A 51 13.43 -5.21 12.12
C ARG A 51 13.47 -4.39 10.83
N ARG A 52 14.62 -3.78 10.52
CA ARG A 52 14.76 -2.88 9.37
C ARG A 52 14.56 -3.63 8.06
N GLU A 53 15.20 -4.79 7.94
CA GLU A 53 15.17 -5.66 6.78
C GLU A 53 13.77 -6.20 6.53
N ILE A 54 13.08 -6.65 7.59
CA ILE A 54 11.70 -7.15 7.50
C ILE A 54 10.76 -6.03 7.05
N ILE A 55 10.84 -4.84 7.68
CA ILE A 55 9.98 -3.71 7.32
C ILE A 55 10.23 -3.29 5.87
N ALA A 56 11.49 -3.09 5.47
CA ALA A 56 11.82 -2.68 4.11
C ALA A 56 11.31 -3.68 3.08
N ASN A 57 11.58 -4.96 3.29
CA ASN A 57 11.16 -6.02 2.37
C ASN A 57 9.64 -6.16 2.27
N GLN A 58 8.95 -6.17 3.41
CA GLN A 58 7.50 -6.29 3.43
C GLN A 58 6.80 -5.06 2.86
N LEU A 59 7.31 -3.87 3.15
CA LEU A 59 6.74 -2.63 2.62
C LEU A 59 6.89 -2.56 1.10
N ALA A 60 8.07 -2.87 0.55
CA ALA A 60 8.25 -2.89 -0.89
C ALA A 60 7.37 -3.98 -1.55
N ASN A 61 7.26 -5.15 -0.93
CA ASN A 61 6.36 -6.22 -1.40
C ASN A 61 4.93 -5.75 -1.50
N GLN A 62 4.41 -5.09 -0.45
CA GLN A 62 3.05 -4.57 -0.45
C GLN A 62 2.87 -3.52 -1.55
N ILE A 63 3.79 -2.56 -1.67
CA ILE A 63 3.75 -1.54 -2.72
C ILE A 63 3.77 -2.19 -4.11
N VAL A 64 4.67 -3.15 -4.35
CA VAL A 64 4.81 -3.83 -5.65
C VAL A 64 3.57 -4.66 -5.97
N ASN A 65 3.05 -5.43 -5.01
CA ASN A 65 1.87 -6.27 -5.22
C ASN A 65 0.62 -5.44 -5.53
N ARG A 66 0.48 -4.27 -4.90
CA ARG A 66 -0.71 -3.42 -5.05
C ARG A 66 -0.60 -2.41 -6.18
N MET A 67 0.58 -1.83 -6.38
CA MET A 67 0.79 -0.69 -7.29
C MET A 67 1.61 -1.06 -8.52
N GLY A 68 2.20 -2.24 -8.58
CA GLY A 68 3.11 -2.67 -9.63
C GLY A 68 4.54 -2.16 -9.44
N THR A 69 5.49 -2.83 -10.10
CA THR A 69 6.93 -2.61 -9.92
C THR A 69 7.45 -1.24 -10.31
N THR A 70 6.76 -0.54 -11.23
CA THR A 70 7.19 0.77 -11.74
C THR A 70 6.63 1.95 -10.97
N PHE A 71 5.74 1.73 -10.00
CA PHE A 71 5.01 2.80 -9.33
C PHE A 71 5.92 3.84 -8.67
N VAL A 72 6.87 3.38 -7.84
CA VAL A 72 7.77 4.27 -7.11
C VAL A 72 8.69 5.00 -8.07
N PHE A 73 9.33 4.28 -9.00
CA PHE A 73 10.22 4.88 -10.00
C PHE A 73 9.52 5.95 -10.83
N ARG A 74 8.30 5.68 -11.31
CA ARG A 74 7.52 6.64 -12.10
C ARG A 74 7.19 7.90 -11.31
N LEU A 75 6.85 7.76 -10.03
CA LEU A 75 6.62 8.90 -9.14
C LEU A 75 7.90 9.71 -8.89
N GLN A 76 9.07 9.07 -8.79
CA GLN A 76 10.35 9.74 -8.67
C GLN A 76 10.78 10.46 -9.96
N GLU A 77 10.43 9.94 -11.14
CA GLU A 77 10.68 10.63 -12.42
C GLU A 77 9.78 11.86 -12.59
N GLU A 78 8.54 11.80 -12.11
CA GLU A 78 7.55 12.86 -12.25
C GLU A 78 7.60 13.92 -11.13
N SER A 79 8.40 13.71 -10.08
CA SER A 79 8.42 14.58 -8.90
C SER A 79 9.74 14.52 -8.12
N PRO A 80 10.10 15.54 -7.32
CA PRO A 80 11.36 15.53 -6.55
C PRO A 80 11.31 14.63 -5.29
N PHE A 81 10.25 13.83 -5.11
CA PHE A 81 10.05 13.05 -3.89
C PHE A 81 10.95 11.80 -3.87
N SER A 82 11.51 11.51 -2.70
CA SER A 82 12.32 10.31 -2.51
C SER A 82 11.45 9.04 -2.45
N ALA A 83 12.08 7.87 -2.62
CA ALA A 83 11.40 6.59 -2.41
C ALA A 83 10.80 6.49 -0.99
N ALA A 84 11.46 7.08 0.02
CA ALA A 84 10.94 7.17 1.38
C ALA A 84 9.67 8.03 1.47
N ASP A 85 9.66 9.21 0.85
CA ASP A 85 8.49 10.07 0.80
C ASP A 85 7.30 9.36 0.14
N ILE A 86 7.56 8.70 -0.99
CA ILE A 86 6.54 7.96 -1.75
C ILE A 86 6.01 6.79 -0.94
N ALA A 87 6.88 6.01 -0.29
CA ALA A 87 6.46 4.89 0.55
C ALA A 87 5.60 5.35 1.73
N ARG A 88 5.97 6.46 2.40
CA ARG A 88 5.19 7.07 3.49
C ARG A 88 3.85 7.59 2.99
N ALA A 89 3.83 8.30 1.87
CA ALA A 89 2.60 8.83 1.31
C ALA A 89 1.64 7.71 0.84
N TRP A 90 2.19 6.65 0.25
CA TRP A 90 1.42 5.47 -0.13
C TRP A 90 0.86 4.75 1.11
N TRP A 91 1.65 4.61 2.17
CA TRP A 91 1.19 4.02 3.43
C TRP A 91 0.03 4.82 4.04
N ILE A 92 0.15 6.15 4.07
CA ILE A 92 -0.93 7.02 4.54
C ILE A 92 -2.18 6.85 3.65
N ALA A 93 -2.02 6.87 2.33
CA ALA A 93 -3.10 6.73 1.38
C ALA A 93 -3.81 5.37 1.48
N SER A 94 -3.07 4.28 1.60
CA SER A 94 -3.65 2.93 1.72
C SER A 94 -4.42 2.77 3.03
N ARG A 95 -3.90 3.32 4.12
CA ARG A 95 -4.56 3.29 5.44
C ARG A 95 -5.80 4.19 5.52
N ALA A 96 -5.77 5.37 4.89
CA ALA A 96 -6.91 6.28 4.88
C ALA A 96 -8.17 5.69 4.23
N PHE A 97 -8.01 4.71 3.34
CA PHE A 97 -9.08 4.07 2.59
C PHE A 97 -9.33 2.61 2.99
N ASP A 98 -8.60 2.10 3.99
CA ASP A 98 -8.55 0.67 4.31
C ASP A 98 -8.38 -0.19 3.04
N ALA A 99 -7.44 0.22 2.17
CA ALA A 99 -7.32 -0.32 0.82
C ALA A 99 -7.04 -1.83 0.81
N GLU A 100 -6.34 -2.35 1.82
CA GLU A 100 -6.13 -3.80 2.00
C GLU A 100 -7.44 -4.57 2.18
N SER A 101 -8.40 -4.02 2.94
CA SER A 101 -9.74 -4.61 3.07
C SER A 101 -10.50 -4.57 1.75
N LEU A 102 -10.42 -3.46 1.02
CA LEU A 102 -11.05 -3.34 -0.31
C LEU A 102 -10.47 -4.32 -1.31
N TRP A 103 -9.15 -4.45 -1.39
CA TRP A 103 -8.52 -5.45 -2.25
C TRP A 103 -8.89 -6.87 -1.84
N GLY A 104 -8.88 -7.19 -0.55
CA GLY A 104 -9.31 -8.51 -0.06
C GLY A 104 -10.76 -8.84 -0.41
N GLN A 105 -11.67 -7.87 -0.35
CA GLN A 105 -13.06 -8.03 -0.79
C GLN A 105 -13.15 -8.30 -2.30
N ILE A 106 -12.36 -7.60 -3.11
CA ILE A 106 -12.32 -7.82 -4.57
C ILE A 106 -11.68 -9.17 -4.91
N GLU A 107 -10.61 -9.56 -4.22
CA GLU A 107 -9.95 -10.86 -4.37
C GLU A 107 -10.90 -12.01 -3.98
N ALA A 108 -11.76 -11.82 -2.98
CA ALA A 108 -12.77 -12.81 -2.57
C ALA A 108 -13.90 -13.04 -3.60
N LEU A 109 -13.95 -12.22 -4.66
CA LEU A 109 -14.83 -12.40 -5.82
C LEU A 109 -14.21 -13.28 -6.91
N ASP A 110 -12.99 -13.78 -6.70
CA ASP A 110 -12.35 -14.69 -7.65
C ASP A 110 -13.23 -15.90 -7.94
N ASN A 111 -13.42 -16.20 -9.23
CA ASN A 111 -14.35 -17.20 -9.76
C ASN A 111 -15.85 -17.00 -9.43
N LYS A 112 -16.23 -15.86 -8.82
CA LYS A 112 -17.63 -15.49 -8.57
C LYS A 112 -18.16 -14.45 -9.55
N VAL A 113 -17.26 -13.67 -10.16
CA VAL A 113 -17.60 -12.63 -11.12
C VAL A 113 -16.74 -12.75 -12.37
N PRO A 114 -17.17 -12.16 -13.51
CA PRO A 114 -16.34 -12.07 -14.70
C PRO A 114 -14.97 -11.40 -14.40
N ALA A 115 -13.89 -12.00 -14.90
CA ALA A 115 -12.52 -11.57 -14.61
C ALA A 115 -12.24 -10.12 -15.03
N ASP A 116 -12.89 -9.65 -16.09
CA ASP A 116 -12.83 -8.26 -16.57
C ASP A 116 -13.43 -7.28 -15.56
N GLN A 117 -14.56 -7.63 -14.92
CA GLN A 117 -15.19 -6.83 -13.87
C GLN A 117 -14.31 -6.78 -12.62
N GLN A 118 -13.75 -7.91 -12.19
CA GLN A 118 -12.83 -7.96 -11.06
C GLN A 118 -11.58 -7.11 -11.33
N MET A 119 -11.01 -7.18 -12.55
CA MET A 119 -9.87 -6.37 -12.94
C MET A 119 -10.18 -4.86 -12.94
N GLN A 120 -11.37 -4.46 -13.40
CA GLN A 120 -11.80 -3.06 -13.35
C GLN A 120 -11.85 -2.53 -11.91
N LEU A 121 -12.39 -3.32 -10.97
CA LEU A 121 -12.41 -2.99 -9.56
C LEU A 121 -10.99 -2.80 -8.99
N MET A 122 -10.08 -3.73 -9.31
CA MET A 122 -8.67 -3.64 -8.90
C MET A 122 -7.99 -2.36 -9.41
N VAL A 123 -8.21 -2.01 -10.69
CA VAL A 123 -7.66 -0.79 -11.31
C VAL A 123 -8.19 0.47 -10.62
N LEU A 124 -9.45 0.48 -10.22
CA LEU A 124 -10.05 1.65 -9.57
C LEU A 124 -9.51 1.90 -8.17
N VAL A 125 -9.38 0.85 -7.35
CA VAL A 125 -8.76 0.99 -6.02
C VAL A 125 -7.31 1.42 -6.17
N ARG A 126 -6.54 0.84 -7.11
CA ARG A 126 -5.18 1.29 -7.42
C ARG A 126 -5.13 2.77 -7.83
N THR A 127 -6.03 3.20 -8.70
CA THR A 127 -6.10 4.59 -9.19
C THR A 127 -6.41 5.57 -8.06
N LEU A 128 -7.31 5.17 -7.15
CA LEU A 128 -7.66 5.94 -5.96
C LEU A 128 -6.46 6.12 -5.04
N VAL A 129 -5.81 5.01 -4.66
CA VAL A 129 -4.64 5.04 -3.79
C VAL A 129 -3.51 5.85 -4.43
N GLU A 130 -3.27 5.74 -5.73
CA GLU A 130 -2.27 6.55 -6.43
C GLU A 130 -2.59 8.05 -6.38
N ARG A 131 -3.84 8.45 -6.64
CA ARG A 131 -4.25 9.87 -6.60
C ARG A 131 -4.05 10.46 -5.20
N VAL A 132 -4.44 9.71 -4.18
CA VAL A 132 -4.29 10.14 -2.78
C VAL A 132 -2.81 10.18 -2.39
N THR A 133 -2.01 9.20 -2.81
CA THR A 133 -0.55 9.20 -2.59
C THR A 133 0.06 10.49 -3.14
N ARG A 134 -0.23 10.84 -4.40
CA ARG A 134 0.25 12.08 -5.04
C ARG A 134 -0.23 13.33 -4.31
N TRP A 135 -1.46 13.32 -3.84
CA TRP A 135 -2.02 14.42 -3.07
C TRP A 135 -1.32 14.57 -1.71
N VAL A 136 -1.06 13.47 -0.99
CA VAL A 136 -0.32 13.48 0.28
C VAL A 136 1.09 14.02 0.08
N LEU A 137 1.78 13.57 -0.98
CA LEU A 137 3.11 14.07 -1.34
C LEU A 137 3.14 15.59 -1.54
N ARG A 138 2.12 16.14 -2.22
CA ARG A 138 2.04 17.58 -2.51
C ARG A 138 1.62 18.44 -1.31
N ASN A 139 0.95 17.89 -0.30
CA ASN A 139 0.25 18.66 0.74
C ASN A 139 0.76 18.40 2.17
N LYS A 140 2.07 18.28 2.42
CA LYS A 140 2.60 18.07 3.79
C LYS A 140 2.22 19.24 4.76
N ARG A 141 1.02 19.10 5.38
CA ARG A 141 0.27 19.79 6.48
C ARG A 141 -0.47 21.13 6.24
N PRO A 142 -1.63 21.36 6.91
CA PRO A 142 -2.63 20.40 7.39
C PRO A 142 -3.74 20.16 6.35
N PHE A 143 -4.35 18.99 6.41
CA PHE A 143 -5.23 18.46 5.37
C PHE A 143 -6.61 19.15 5.31
N GLY A 144 -6.95 19.68 4.13
CA GLY A 144 -8.33 19.96 3.71
C GLY A 144 -8.94 18.71 3.04
N SER A 145 -10.08 18.27 3.58
CA SER A 145 -10.96 17.14 3.23
C SER A 145 -10.42 16.01 2.34
N VAL A 146 -9.52 15.18 2.89
CA VAL A 146 -9.29 13.79 2.42
C VAL A 146 -10.63 13.05 2.25
N ASN A 147 -11.58 13.31 3.16
CA ASN A 147 -12.91 12.70 3.18
C ASN A 147 -13.74 12.93 1.92
N ALA A 148 -13.65 14.10 1.26
CA ALA A 148 -14.41 14.37 0.04
C ALA A 148 -13.92 13.52 -1.15
N VAL A 149 -12.61 13.23 -1.19
CA VAL A 149 -12.03 12.29 -2.16
C VAL A 149 -12.35 10.85 -1.76
N ILE A 150 -12.42 10.55 -0.46
CA ILE A 150 -12.91 9.24 0.02
C ILE A 150 -14.32 8.96 -0.49
N GLU A 151 -15.26 9.87 -0.27
CA GLU A 151 -16.66 9.72 -0.67
C GLU A 151 -16.85 9.59 -2.19
N GLN A 152 -16.11 10.37 -2.99
CA GLN A 152 -16.21 10.33 -4.45
C GLN A 152 -15.76 8.99 -5.06
N TYR A 153 -14.87 8.26 -4.38
CA TYR A 153 -14.35 6.99 -4.89
C TYR A 153 -14.97 5.77 -4.22
N ALA A 154 -15.33 5.85 -2.94
CA ALA A 154 -16.12 4.81 -2.27
C ALA A 154 -17.43 4.56 -3.04
N SER A 155 -18.09 5.63 -3.50
CA SER A 155 -19.29 5.54 -4.34
C SER A 155 -19.04 4.87 -5.69
N LYS A 156 -17.87 5.08 -6.33
CA LYS A 156 -17.51 4.38 -7.58
C LYS A 156 -17.24 2.89 -7.38
N VAL A 157 -16.58 2.53 -6.27
CA VAL A 157 -16.35 1.12 -5.91
C VAL A 157 -17.68 0.43 -5.63
N GLN A 158 -18.55 1.04 -4.83
CA GLN A 158 -19.90 0.52 -4.56
C GLN A 158 -20.74 0.39 -5.84
N GLY A 159 -20.68 1.39 -6.73
CA GLY A 159 -21.40 1.36 -8.00
C GLY A 159 -20.99 0.21 -8.93
N LEU A 160 -19.75 -0.27 -8.84
CA LEU A 160 -19.28 -1.43 -9.61
C LEU A 160 -19.52 -2.74 -8.88
N LEU A 161 -19.38 -2.77 -7.55
CA LEU A 161 -19.79 -3.93 -6.75
C LEU A 161 -21.28 -4.25 -6.94
N ALA A 162 -22.13 -3.23 -7.10
CA ALA A 162 -23.55 -3.39 -7.38
C ALA A 162 -23.87 -3.88 -8.81
N GLN A 163 -22.91 -3.85 -9.72
CA GLN A 163 -23.05 -4.37 -11.08
C GLN A 163 -22.56 -5.81 -11.23
N LEU A 164 -22.00 -6.39 -10.16
CA LEU A 164 -21.58 -7.78 -10.16
C LEU A 164 -22.81 -8.68 -10.07
N PRO A 165 -22.93 -9.71 -10.94
CA PRO A 165 -23.95 -10.73 -10.76
C PRO A 165 -23.66 -11.53 -9.47
N SER A 166 -24.72 -11.77 -8.70
CA SER A 166 -24.71 -12.55 -7.45
C SER A 166 -24.52 -14.04 -7.66
#